data_AF-A0A1J4V0P4-F1
#
_entry.id   AF-A0A1J4V0P4-F1
#
_cell.length_a   1.000
_cell.length_b   1.000
_cell.length_c   1.000
_cell.angle_alpha   90.00
_cell.angle_beta   90.00
_cell.angle_gamma   90.00
#
_symmetry.space_group_name_H-M   'P 1'
#
loop_
_entity.id
_entity.type
_entity.pdbx_description
1 polymer ?
#
loop_
_entity_poly.entity_id
_entity_poly.type
_entity_poly.pdbx_seq_one_letter_code
_entity_poly.pdbx_strand_id
1 'polypeptide(L)' 'MIVYFFMLATFDGVPKEGSEMGKPVFFSPTEIPYDEMMPADRLFLPKIFGGEKLTWRVYFSRKTTDGSICFEDEKIEPTL' A
#
# COMPACT_ATOMS: atom_id res chain seq x y z
N MET A 1 -3.50 -13.90 -4.37
CA MET A 1 -4.55 -12.86 -4.26
C MET A 1 -4.33 -11.84 -5.37
N ILE A 2 -5.38 -11.26 -5.95
CA ILE A 2 -5.28 -10.17 -6.95
C ILE A 2 -5.85 -8.91 -6.29
N VAL A 3 -5.13 -7.80 -6.41
CA VAL A 3 -5.51 -6.49 -5.85
C VAL A 3 -5.47 -5.45 -6.97
N TYR A 4 -6.49 -4.58 -7.03
CA TYR A 4 -6.58 -3.48 -7.99
C TYR A 4 -6.53 -2.16 -7.24
N PHE A 5 -5.68 -1.23 -7.71
CA PHE A 5 -5.55 0.11 -7.15
C PHE A 5 -6.30 1.12 -8.01
N PHE A 6 -7.03 2.03 -7.37
CA PHE A 6 -7.79 3.10 -8.02
C PHE A 6 -7.40 4.44 -7.42
N MET A 7 -7.30 5.47 -8.27
CA MET A 7 -7.12 6.85 -7.84
C MET A 7 -8.31 7.70 -8.29
N LEU A 8 -8.74 8.59 -7.41
CA LEU A 8 -9.79 9.55 -7.65
C LEU A 8 -9.21 10.96 -7.52
N ALA A 9 -9.41 11.81 -8.52
CA ALA A 9 -8.98 13.20 -8.48
C ALA A 9 -9.95 14.10 -7.69
N THR A 10 -11.21 13.66 -7.56
CA THR A 10 -12.25 14.38 -6.86
C THR A 10 -13.03 13.41 -5.97
N PHE A 11 -13.37 13.89 -4.78
CA PHE A 11 -14.18 13.19 -3.80
C PHE A 11 -15.11 14.23 -3.17
N ASP A 12 -16.38 13.86 -3.02
CA ASP A 12 -17.39 14.70 -2.37
C ASP A 12 -17.82 14.07 -1.05
N GLY A 13 -17.97 14.90 -0.01
CA GLY A 13 -18.28 14.49 1.35
C GLY A 13 -17.09 14.57 2.32
N VAL A 14 -17.29 14.04 3.53
CA VAL A 14 -16.32 14.08 4.62
C VAL A 14 -15.99 12.64 5.05
N PRO A 15 -14.71 12.23 5.03
CA PRO A 15 -14.31 10.91 5.51
C PRO A 15 -14.71 10.70 6.98
N LYS A 16 -15.19 9.49 7.32
CA LYS A 16 -15.61 9.13 8.67
C LYS A 16 -14.95 7.83 9.11
N GLU A 17 -14.72 7.73 10.41
CA GLU A 17 -14.30 6.49 11.06
C GLU A 17 -15.37 5.40 10.91
N GLY A 18 -14.93 4.15 10.72
CA GLY A 18 -15.78 2.97 10.56
C GLY A 18 -15.37 1.85 11.50
N SER A 19 -16.08 0.72 11.47
CA SER A 19 -15.77 -0.43 12.33
C SER A 19 -14.46 -1.13 11.98
N GLU A 20 -14.03 -1.02 10.72
CA GLU A 20 -12.80 -1.64 10.22
C GLU A 20 -11.62 -0.66 10.20
N MET A 21 -11.89 0.62 9.97
CA MET A 21 -10.90 1.67 9.76
C MET A 21 -11.05 2.75 10.82
N GLY A 22 -9.94 3.10 11.47
CA GLY A 22 -9.90 4.19 12.46
C GLY A 22 -10.14 5.57 11.85
N LYS A 23 -9.92 6.61 12.65
CA LYS A 23 -10.08 8.00 12.21
C LYS A 23 -9.27 8.29 10.94
N PRO A 24 -9.88 8.79 9.86
CA PRO A 24 -9.17 9.14 8.64
C PRO A 24 -8.24 10.34 8.88
N VAL A 25 -7.06 10.28 8.29
CA VAL A 25 -6.03 11.32 8.35
C VAL A 25 -5.57 11.65 6.94
N PHE A 26 -5.39 12.94 6.67
CA PHE A 26 -4.82 13.42 5.43
C PHE A 26 -3.31 13.61 5.60
N PHE A 27 -2.54 13.09 4.65
CA PHE A 27 -1.10 13.25 4.59
C PHE A 27 -0.74 14.02 3.31
N SER A 28 0.28 14.89 3.39
CA SER A 28 0.91 15.38 2.17
C SER A 28 1.70 14.24 1.51
N PRO A 29 1.95 14.28 0.19
CA PRO A 29 2.72 13.24 -0.50
C PRO A 29 4.12 13.00 0.08
N THR A 30 4.70 14.00 0.76
CA THR A 30 6.03 13.93 1.39
C THR A 30 6.01 13.47 2.84
N GLU A 31 4.82 13.36 3.45
CA GLU A 31 4.64 13.02 4.87
C GLU A 31 3.94 11.66 5.06
N ILE A 32 3.91 10.83 4.01
CA ILE A 32 3.31 9.50 4.08
C ILE A 32 4.15 8.62 5.02
N PRO A 33 3.56 8.03 6.08
CA PRO A 33 4.29 7.30 7.11
C PRO A 33 4.58 5.85 6.65
N TYR A 34 5.44 5.68 5.65
CA TYR A 34 5.73 4.36 5.06
C TYR A 34 6.24 3.33 6.08
N ASP A 35 6.91 3.75 7.14
CA ASP A 35 7.41 2.87 8.20
C ASP A 35 6.28 2.28 9.08
N GLU A 36 5.08 2.89 9.05
CA GLU A 36 3.89 2.41 9.74
C GLU A 36 2.91 1.68 8.80
N MET A 37 3.28 1.50 7.53
CA MET A 37 2.47 0.87 6.50
C MET A 37 2.95 -0.56 6.20
N MET A 38 2.21 -1.30 5.36
CA MET A 38 2.72 -2.57 4.85
C MET A 38 4.01 -2.31 4.07
N PRO A 39 5.08 -3.09 4.28
CA PRO A 39 6.38 -2.82 3.67
C PRO A 39 6.36 -2.67 2.13
N ALA A 40 5.50 -3.43 1.45
CA ALA A 40 5.34 -3.33 -0.01
C ALA A 40 4.81 -1.97 -0.50
N ASP A 41 4.05 -1.24 0.33
CA ASP A 41 3.40 0.02 -0.05
C ASP A 41 4.43 1.09 -0.42
N ARG A 42 5.59 1.11 0.25
CA ARG A 42 6.69 2.05 -0.02
C ARG A 42 7.30 1.87 -1.42
N LEU A 43 7.11 0.70 -2.02
CA LEU A 43 7.68 0.39 -3.34
C LEU A 43 6.75 0.84 -4.48
N PHE A 44 5.43 0.70 -4.32
CA PHE A 44 4.48 0.94 -5.39
C PHE A 44 3.70 2.25 -5.25
N LEU A 45 3.38 2.73 -4.04
CA LEU A 45 2.60 3.97 -3.87
C LEU A 45 3.29 5.20 -4.50
N PRO A 46 4.62 5.41 -4.36
CA PRO A 46 5.29 6.53 -5.03
C PRO A 46 5.11 6.51 -6.56
N LYS A 47 5.09 5.31 -7.16
CA LYS A 47 4.91 5.12 -8.61
C LYS A 47 3.47 5.43 -9.03
N ILE A 48 2.50 4.98 -8.24
CA ILE A 48 1.08 5.30 -8.44
C ILE A 48 0.86 6.80 -8.38
N PHE A 49 1.42 7.50 -7.37
CA PHE A 49 1.32 8.95 -7.25
C PHE A 49 2.07 9.70 -8.36
N GLY A 50 3.12 9.10 -8.93
CA GLY A 50 3.78 9.59 -10.15
C GLY A 50 2.95 9.42 -11.43
N GLY A 51 1.78 8.76 -11.35
CA GLY A 51 0.89 8.51 -12.49
C GLY A 51 1.22 7.24 -13.29
N GLU A 52 2.15 6.41 -12.82
CA GLU A 52 2.51 5.16 -13.48
C GLU A 52 1.37 4.14 -13.32
N LYS A 53 0.99 3.48 -14.43
CA LYS A 53 0.05 2.35 -14.41
C LYS A 53 0.84 1.06 -14.60
N LEU A 54 0.92 0.25 -13.55
CA LEU A 54 1.80 -0.91 -13.52
C LEU A 54 1.09 -2.12 -12.90
N THR A 55 1.40 -3.29 -13.44
CA THR A 55 0.98 -4.58 -12.89
C THR A 55 2.19 -5.23 -12.24
N TRP A 56 2.07 -5.55 -10.96
CA TRP A 56 3.15 -6.15 -10.18
C TRP A 56 2.74 -7.48 -9.59
N ARG A 57 3.74 -8.34 -9.40
CA ARG A 57 3.65 -9.47 -8.49
C ARG A 57 4.39 -9.10 -7.22
N VAL A 58 3.71 -9.19 -6.09
CA VAL A 58 4.30 -9.00 -4.76
C VAL A 58 4.34 -10.36 -4.09
N TYR A 59 5.54 -10.78 -3.70
CA TYR A 59 5.76 -12.03 -3.01
C TYR A 59 5.93 -11.74 -1.52
N PHE A 60 5.15 -12.45 -0.71
CA PHE A 60 5.29 -12.41 0.74
C PHE A 60 5.84 -13.77 1.16
N SER A 61 7.14 -13.84 1.45
CA SER A 61 7.74 -15.03 2.05
C SER A 61 7.42 -15.04 3.55
N ARG A 62 6.80 -16.11 4.04
CA ARG A 62 6.55 -16.31 5.46
C ARG A 62 7.78 -16.96 6.08
N LYS A 63 8.49 -16.26 6.98
CA LYS A 63 9.42 -16.91 7.90
C LYS A 63 9.35 -16.30 9.28
N THR A 64 8.75 -17.05 10.19
CA THR A 64 8.92 -16.83 11.63
C THR A 64 8.47 -18.06 12.41
N THR A 65 9.29 -18.44 13.39
CA THR A 65 9.10 -19.61 14.27
C THR A 65 8.02 -19.36 15.34
N ASP A 66 7.57 -18.10 15.50
CA ASP A 66 6.75 -17.60 16.61
C ASP A 66 5.34 -17.12 16.21
N GLY A 67 4.99 -17.18 14.93
CA GLY A 67 3.66 -16.76 14.42
C GLY A 67 3.55 -15.29 14.02
N SER A 68 4.63 -14.49 14.13
CA SER A 68 4.69 -13.13 13.58
C SER A 68 4.68 -13.15 12.05
N ILE A 69 4.24 -12.09 11.37
CA ILE A 69 4.39 -11.94 9.92
C ILE A 69 5.66 -11.14 9.65
N CYS A 70 6.70 -11.79 9.12
CA CYS A 70 7.92 -11.13 8.65
C CYS A 70 7.98 -11.19 7.13
N PHE A 71 8.21 -10.05 6.48
CA PHE A 71 8.35 -9.93 5.03
C PHE A 71 9.85 -9.82 4.71
N GLU A 72 10.48 -10.91 4.29
CA GLU A 72 11.94 -10.95 4.12
C GLU A 72 12.39 -10.52 2.72
N ASP A 73 11.59 -10.74 1.67
CA ASP A 73 11.97 -10.44 0.29
C ASP A 73 10.79 -9.86 -0.51
N GLU A 74 10.76 -8.53 -0.64
CA GLU A 74 9.85 -7.85 -1.56
C GLU A 74 10.48 -7.79 -2.95
N LYS A 75 10.11 -8.73 -3.82
CA LYS A 75 10.44 -8.63 -5.24
C LYS A 75 9.24 -8.09 -6.00
N ILE A 76 9.43 -6.95 -6.65
CA ILE A 76 8.49 -6.40 -7.61
C ILE A 76 8.96 -6.74 -9.02
N GLU A 77 8.12 -7.45 -9.76
CA GLU A 77 8.34 -7.71 -11.18
C GLU A 77 7.26 -6.98 -12.00
N PRO A 78 7.64 -6.06 -12.90
CA PRO A 78 6.68 -5.50 -13.85
C PRO A 78 6.21 -6.62 -14.78
N THR A 79 4.90 -6.72 -14.94
CA THR A 79 4.32 -7.66 -15.92
C THR A 79 4.44 -7.00 -17.31
N LEU A 80 5.13 -7.67 -18.24
CA LEU A 80 5.21 -7.28 -19.65
C LEU A 80 3.82 -7.28 -20.32
#